data_AF-A0A1X1L0X6-F1
#
_entry.id   AF-A0A1X1L0X6-F1
#
_cell.length_a   1.000
_cell.length_b   1.000
_cell.length_c   1.000
_cell.angle_alpha   90.00
_cell.angle_beta   90.00
_cell.angle_gamma   90.00
#
_symmetry.space_group_name_H-M   'P 1'
#
loop_
_entity.id
_entity.type
_entity.pdbx_description
1 polymer ?
#
loop_
_entity_poly.entity_id
_entity_poly.type
_entity_poly.pdbx_seq_one_letter_code
_entity_poly.pdbx_strand_id
1 'polypeptide(L)'
;MMNDRKHFSKQIRLWRLGKGLTPEEASTRIGVSAYTFMDWERGMVPSEYQKGLLSKELGLDKDVLFENCEVGNINALLKEKRLEQGLTCTELAKHLGYSATSISRWERGAEVSECEAEDISTFFGIEI
;
A
#
# COMPACT_ATOMS: atom_id res chain seq x y z
N MET A 1 5.37 -13.97 1.06
CA MET A 1 5.08 -13.81 -0.39
C MET A 1 3.65 -14.28 -0.74
N MET A 2 2.61 -13.72 -0.11
CA MET A 2 1.23 -14.22 -0.33
C MET A 2 0.15 -13.12 -0.37
N ASN A 3 0.56 -11.86 -0.33
CA ASN A 3 -0.26 -10.78 0.21
C ASN A 3 -0.44 -9.61 -0.80
N ASP A 4 0.57 -9.39 -1.66
CA ASP A 4 0.52 -8.51 -2.85
C ASP A 4 -0.66 -8.79 -3.81
N ARG A 5 -1.15 -10.05 -3.82
CA ARG A 5 -2.25 -10.50 -4.71
C ARG A 5 -3.60 -9.90 -4.35
N LYS A 6 -3.88 -9.66 -3.07
CA LYS A 6 -5.22 -9.24 -2.61
C LYS A 6 -5.42 -7.72 -2.65
N HIS A 7 -4.33 -6.96 -2.50
CA HIS A 7 -4.42 -5.51 -2.42
C HIS A 7 -4.67 -4.87 -3.80
N PHE A 8 -3.77 -5.13 -4.75
CA PHE A 8 -3.87 -4.60 -6.11
C PHE A 8 -5.18 -5.03 -6.80
N SER A 9 -5.57 -6.30 -6.65
CA SER A 9 -6.83 -6.82 -7.24
C SER A 9 -8.07 -6.08 -6.73
N LYS A 10 -8.09 -5.69 -5.45
CA LYS A 10 -9.17 -4.88 -4.88
C LYS A 10 -9.12 -3.45 -5.40
N GLN A 11 -7.94 -2.82 -5.45
CA GLN A 11 -7.79 -1.44 -5.93
C GLN A 11 -8.23 -1.30 -7.39
N ILE A 12 -7.75 -2.17 -8.28
CA ILE A 12 -8.07 -2.10 -9.71
C ILE A 12 -9.56 -2.34 -9.98
N ARG A 13 -10.19 -3.22 -9.19
CA ARG A 13 -11.63 -3.45 -9.22
C ARG A 13 -12.43 -2.25 -8.74
N LEU A 14 -12.01 -1.61 -7.65
CA LEU A 14 -12.66 -0.39 -7.12
C LEU A 14 -12.53 0.78 -8.10
N TRP A 15 -11.36 0.96 -8.70
CA TRP A 15 -11.16 1.96 -9.76
C TRP A 15 -12.14 1.75 -10.91
N ARG A 16 -12.29 0.51 -11.40
CA ARG A 16 -13.22 0.18 -12.48
C ARG A 16 -14.66 0.52 -12.10
N LEU A 17 -15.10 0.07 -10.92
CA LEU A 17 -16.47 0.31 -10.43
C LEU A 17 -16.74 1.80 -10.19
N GLY A 18 -15.79 2.55 -9.63
CA GLY A 18 -15.91 3.99 -9.41
C GLY A 18 -16.00 4.81 -10.69
N LYS A 19 -15.55 4.25 -11.82
CA LYS A 19 -15.69 4.83 -13.16
C LYS A 19 -16.91 4.28 -13.93
N GLY A 20 -17.67 3.34 -13.35
CA GLY A 20 -18.82 2.71 -13.99
C GLY A 20 -18.49 1.83 -15.19
N LEU A 21 -17.26 1.29 -15.25
CA LEU A 21 -16.75 0.57 -16.42
C LEU A 21 -17.02 -0.94 -16.34
N THR A 22 -17.23 -1.55 -17.50
CA THR A 22 -17.12 -3.00 -17.66
C THR A 22 -15.65 -3.44 -17.69
N PRO A 23 -15.33 -4.71 -17.38
CA PRO A 23 -13.97 -5.23 -17.54
C PRO A 23 -13.41 -5.04 -18.95
N GLU A 24 -14.26 -5.16 -19.97
CA GLU A 24 -13.93 -4.97 -21.38
C GLU A 24 -13.52 -3.51 -21.66
N GLU A 25 -14.30 -2.54 -21.17
CA GLU A 25 -14.00 -1.11 -21.32
C GLU A 25 -12.72 -0.72 -20.57
N ALA A 26 -12.55 -1.22 -19.35
CA ALA A 26 -11.34 -1.01 -18.55
C ALA A 26 -10.09 -1.59 -19.23
N SER A 27 -10.19 -2.82 -19.76
CA SER A 27 -9.08 -3.47 -20.46
C SER A 27 -8.68 -2.72 -21.73
N THR A 28 -9.66 -2.19 -22.47
CA THR A 28 -9.43 -1.39 -23.68
C THR A 28 -8.71 -0.08 -23.35
N ARG A 29 -9.06 0.60 -22.25
CA ARG A 29 -8.37 1.82 -21.80
C ARG A 29 -6.90 1.56 -21.44
N ILE A 30 -6.62 0.46 -20.74
CA ILE A 30 -5.26 0.12 -20.32
C ILE A 30 -4.44 -0.50 -21.46
N GLY A 31 -5.09 -0.95 -22.54
CA GLY A 31 -4.44 -1.59 -23.68
C GLY A 31 -4.06 -3.05 -23.42
N VAL A 32 -4.86 -3.77 -22.64
CA VAL A 32 -4.68 -5.21 -22.37
C VAL A 32 -5.93 -6.01 -22.74
N SER A 33 -5.82 -7.34 -22.78
CA SER A 33 -6.99 -8.18 -23.00
C SER A 33 -7.93 -8.15 -21.79
N ALA A 34 -9.24 -8.30 -22.01
CA ALA A 34 -10.23 -8.44 -20.95
C ALA A 34 -9.89 -9.60 -19.99
N TYR A 35 -9.36 -10.70 -20.54
CA TYR A 35 -8.91 -11.85 -19.75
C TYR A 35 -7.78 -11.48 -18.79
N THR A 36 -6.75 -10.77 -19.28
CA THR A 36 -5.63 -10.27 -18.46
C THR A 36 -6.13 -9.34 -17.35
N PHE A 37 -7.08 -8.46 -17.66
CA PHE A 37 -7.66 -7.56 -16.67
C PHE A 37 -8.46 -8.32 -15.59
N MET A 38 -9.24 -9.33 -15.98
CA MET A 38 -9.96 -10.19 -15.04
C MET A 38 -9.01 -10.99 -14.14
N ASP A 39 -7.89 -11.47 -14.68
CA ASP A 39 -6.85 -12.14 -13.90
C ASP A 39 -6.26 -11.22 -12.82
N TRP A 40 -6.08 -9.94 -13.13
CA TRP A 40 -5.67 -8.94 -12.15
C TRP A 40 -6.70 -8.76 -11.03
N GLU A 41 -7.99 -8.65 -11.37
CA GLU A 41 -9.06 -8.60 -10.35
C GLU A 41 -9.16 -9.88 -9.50
N ARG A 42 -8.61 -11.00 -9.98
CA ARG A 42 -8.52 -12.28 -9.26
C ARG A 42 -7.24 -12.43 -8.45
N GLY A 43 -6.33 -11.46 -8.51
CA GLY A 43 -5.09 -11.43 -7.73
C GLY A 43 -3.85 -11.90 -8.48
N MET A 44 -3.89 -11.98 -9.80
CA MET A 44 -2.67 -12.12 -10.59
C MET A 44 -1.91 -10.79 -10.61
N VAL A 45 -0.60 -10.87 -10.38
CA VAL A 45 0.26 -9.69 -10.37
C VAL A 45 0.64 -9.32 -11.81
N PRO A 46 0.49 -8.06 -12.22
CA PRO A 46 0.91 -7.62 -13.55
C PRO A 46 2.43 -7.65 -13.71
N SER A 47 2.91 -7.80 -14.95
CA SER A 47 4.32 -7.65 -15.27
C SER A 47 4.79 -6.20 -15.07
N GLU A 48 6.09 -5.97 -14.92
CA GLU A 48 6.66 -4.61 -14.73
C GLU A 48 6.28 -3.62 -15.83
N TYR A 49 6.14 -4.11 -17.07
CA TYR A 49 5.63 -3.31 -18.19
C TYR A 49 4.17 -2.89 -17.96
N GLN A 50 3.32 -3.84 -17.56
CA GLN A 50 1.90 -3.59 -17.28
C GLN A 50 1.70 -2.67 -16.06
N LYS A 51 2.55 -2.78 -15.03
CA LYS A 51 2.57 -1.85 -13.89
C LYS A 51 2.83 -0.40 -14.34
N GLY A 52 3.71 -0.21 -15.32
CA GLY A 52 3.96 1.10 -15.93
C GLY A 52 2.76 1.68 -16.69
N LEU A 53 2.01 0.83 -17.40
CA LEU A 53 0.78 1.25 -18.07
C LEU A 53 -0.31 1.64 -17.06
N LEU A 54 -0.49 0.82 -16.04
CA LEU A 54 -1.45 1.06 -14.96
C LEU A 54 -1.15 2.34 -14.21
N SER A 55 0.11 2.59 -13.87
CA SER A 55 0.53 3.85 -13.22
C SER A 55 0.17 5.08 -14.05
N LYS A 56 0.37 5.03 -15.37
CA LYS A 56 0.01 6.13 -16.28
C LYS A 56 -1.49 6.34 -16.38
N GLU A 57 -2.25 5.27 -16.57
CA GLU A 57 -3.71 5.34 -16.77
C GLU A 57 -4.44 5.75 -15.48
N LEU A 58 -3.99 5.24 -14.34
CA LEU A 58 -4.58 5.56 -13.05
C LEU A 58 -4.05 6.89 -12.47
N GLY A 59 -2.97 7.44 -13.03
CA GLY A 59 -2.32 8.65 -12.52
C GLY A 59 -1.73 8.46 -11.13
N LEU A 60 -1.43 7.22 -10.75
CA LEU A 60 -0.93 6.83 -9.44
C LEU A 60 0.47 6.26 -9.58
N ASP A 61 1.30 6.51 -8.58
CA ASP A 61 2.64 5.94 -8.54
C ASP A 61 2.57 4.39 -8.50
N LYS A 62 3.55 3.71 -9.10
CA LYS A 62 3.63 2.25 -9.08
C LYS A 62 3.68 1.72 -7.66
N ASP A 63 4.36 2.45 -6.79
CA ASP A 63 4.52 2.05 -5.40
C ASP A 63 3.15 2.11 -4.70
N VAL A 64 2.33 3.13 -4.99
CA VAL A 64 0.96 3.24 -4.46
C VAL A 64 0.00 2.16 -4.99
N LEU A 65 0.20 1.69 -6.23
CA LEU A 65 -0.67 0.72 -6.88
C LEU A 65 -0.32 -0.75 -6.58
N PHE A 66 0.97 -1.03 -6.39
CA PHE A 66 1.49 -2.39 -6.33
C PHE A 66 2.22 -2.71 -5.04
N GLU A 67 2.63 -1.71 -4.26
CA GLU A 67 3.02 -1.96 -2.88
C GLU A 67 1.76 -2.16 -2.05
N ASN A 68 1.89 -3.06 -1.09
CA ASN A 68 0.87 -3.39 -0.12
C ASN A 68 0.39 -2.11 0.59
N CYS A 69 -0.81 -1.62 0.26
CA CYS A 69 -1.72 -1.17 1.31
C CYS A 69 -2.38 -2.40 1.92
N GLU A 70 -1.54 -3.32 2.36
CA GLU A 70 -1.88 -4.09 3.53
C GLU A 70 -1.56 -3.20 4.71
N VAL A 71 -2.09 -3.60 5.83
CA VAL A 71 -1.45 -3.49 7.13
C VAL A 71 0.11 -3.67 7.12
N GLY A 72 0.72 -4.15 6.04
CA GLY A 72 2.14 -4.48 5.84
C GLY A 72 3.10 -3.40 5.30
N ASN A 73 2.87 -2.11 5.53
CA ASN A 73 4.02 -1.23 5.70
C ASN A 73 3.80 -0.30 6.88
N ILE A 74 3.79 -0.89 8.07
CA ILE A 74 3.76 -0.15 9.33
C ILE A 74 4.80 0.96 9.33
N ASN A 75 5.89 0.82 8.59
CA ASN A 75 6.94 1.81 8.45
C ASN A 75 6.52 3.04 7.62
N ALA A 76 5.79 2.82 6.52
CA ALA A 76 5.23 3.91 5.72
C ALA A 76 4.09 4.60 6.47
N LEU A 77 3.22 3.81 7.11
CA LEU A 77 2.12 4.29 7.94
C LEU A 77 2.61 5.05 9.17
N LEU A 78 3.68 4.58 9.80
CA LEU A 78 4.37 5.23 10.93
C LEU A 78 4.79 6.64 10.55
N LYS A 79 5.42 6.80 9.38
CA LYS A 79 5.87 8.12 8.91
C LYS A 79 4.70 9.04 8.60
N GLU A 80 3.68 8.54 7.91
CA GLU A 80 2.48 9.30 7.58
C GLU A 80 1.75 9.77 8.83
N LYS A 81 1.41 8.84 9.74
CA LYS A 81 0.68 9.12 10.99
C LYS A 81 1.46 10.02 11.93
N ARG A 82 2.78 9.87 11.99
CA ARG A 82 3.64 10.77 12.76
C ARG A 82 3.55 12.20 12.22
N LEU A 83 3.59 12.37 10.89
CA LEU A 83 3.50 13.69 10.26
C LEU A 83 2.10 14.30 10.38
N GLU A 84 1.03 13.50 10.30
CA GLU A 84 -0.35 13.96 10.55
C GLU A 84 -0.54 14.53 11.96
N GLN A 85 0.11 13.93 12.96
CA GLN A 85 0.09 14.41 14.33
C GLN A 85 1.13 15.52 14.62
N GLY A 86 1.92 15.93 13.63
CA GLY A 86 2.95 16.96 13.79
C GLY A 86 4.13 16.56 14.68
N LEU A 87 4.33 15.25 14.88
CA LEU A 87 5.35 14.72 15.79
C LEU A 87 6.71 14.58 15.09
N THR A 88 7.78 14.82 15.83
CA THR A 88 9.15 14.44 15.44
C THR A 88 9.43 12.97 15.77
N CYS A 89 10.43 12.36 15.13
CA CYS A 89 10.84 10.99 15.47
C CYS A 89 11.22 10.85 16.95
N THR A 90 11.76 11.91 17.56
CA THR A 90 12.14 11.94 18.97
C THR A 90 10.93 12.00 19.90
N GLU A 91 9.89 12.75 19.53
CA GLU A 91 8.65 12.81 20.32
C GLU A 91 7.89 11.49 20.24
N LEU A 92 7.74 10.93 19.04
CA LEU A 92 7.11 9.62 18.88
C LEU A 92 7.87 8.52 19.63
N ALA A 93 9.20 8.54 19.57
CA ALA A 93 10.04 7.62 20.33
C ALA A 93 9.79 7.71 21.84
N LYS A 94 9.62 8.91 22.39
CA LYS A 94 9.30 9.11 23.81
C LYS A 94 7.91 8.56 24.17
N HIS A 95 6.93 8.68 23.28
CA HIS A 95 5.59 8.15 23.51
C HIS A 95 5.55 6.62 23.50
N LEU A 96 6.27 6.01 22.56
CA LEU A 96 6.30 4.55 22.39
C LEU A 96 7.36 3.86 23.28
N GLY A 97 8.25 4.61 23.94
CA GLY A 97 9.32 4.05 24.78
C GLY A 97 10.54 3.53 24.00
N TYR A 98 10.71 3.92 22.73
CA TYR A 98 11.82 3.51 21.87
C TYR A 98 12.85 4.62 21.67
N SER A 99 13.91 4.33 20.91
CA SER A 99 14.89 5.34 20.49
C SER A 99 14.45 6.04 19.20
N ALA A 100 14.81 7.33 19.03
CA ALA A 100 14.55 8.06 17.78
C ALA A 100 15.19 7.37 16.57
N THR A 101 16.31 6.67 16.79
CA THR A 101 16.99 5.86 15.78
C THR A 101 16.15 4.65 15.36
N SER A 102 15.45 4.00 16.30
CA SER A 102 14.51 2.90 16.02
C SER A 102 13.39 3.39 15.11
N ILE A 103 12.73 4.50 15.47
CA ILE A 103 11.68 5.13 14.64
C ILE A 103 12.22 5.44 13.24
N SER A 104 13.38 6.11 13.14
CA SER A 104 13.96 6.45 11.83
C SER A 104 14.35 5.23 11.00
N ARG A 105 14.79 4.13 11.64
CA ARG A 105 15.11 2.88 10.95
C ARG A 105 13.84 2.22 10.43
N TRP A 106 12.80 2.15 11.27
CA TRP A 106 11.49 1.68 10.87
C TRP A 106 11.02 2.50 9.69
N GLU A 107 10.89 3.82 9.76
CA GLU A 107 10.47 4.67 8.60
C GLU A 107 11.27 4.48 7.29
N ARG A 108 12.47 3.91 7.35
CA ARG A 108 13.32 3.59 6.19
C ARG A 108 13.19 2.14 5.70
N GLY A 109 12.22 1.38 6.20
CA GLY A 109 11.93 0.00 5.82
C GLY A 109 12.70 -1.06 6.62
N ALA A 110 13.21 -0.76 7.81
CA ALA A 110 13.77 -1.79 8.68
C ALA A 110 12.68 -2.73 9.19
N GLU A 111 13.02 -4.01 9.40
CA GLU A 111 12.08 -4.99 9.96
C GLU A 111 11.55 -4.51 11.32
N VAL A 112 10.23 -4.58 11.47
CA VAL A 112 9.48 -4.27 12.70
C VAL A 112 8.94 -5.60 13.21
N SER A 113 9.25 -5.93 14.45
CA SER A 113 8.72 -7.13 15.10
C SER A 113 7.22 -7.00 15.38
N GLU A 114 6.54 -8.13 15.59
CA GLU A 114 5.10 -8.15 15.86
C GLU A 114 4.70 -7.29 17.07
N CYS A 115 5.49 -7.32 18.15
CA CYS A 115 5.26 -6.51 19.34
C CYS A 115 5.47 -5.00 19.09
N GLU A 116 6.51 -4.61 18.33
CA GLU A 116 6.71 -3.21 17.94
C GLU A 116 5.58 -2.72 17.01
N ALA A 117 5.08 -3.59 16.14
CA ALA A 117 3.95 -3.30 15.27
C ALA A 117 2.65 -3.10 16.06
N GLU A 118 2.44 -3.90 17.10
CA GLU A 118 1.29 -3.81 18.00
C GLU A 118 1.30 -2.50 18.81
N ASP A 119 2.47 -2.10 19.34
CA ASP A 119 2.65 -0.83 20.04
C ASP A 119 2.33 0.38 19.14
N ILE A 120 2.88 0.37 17.92
CA ILE A 120 2.66 1.44 16.93
C ILE A 120 1.17 1.51 16.56
N SER A 121 0.55 0.37 16.29
CA SER A 121 -0.86 0.32 15.87
C SER A 121 -1.80 0.75 16.98
N THR A 122 -1.52 0.35 18.23
CA THR A 122 -2.26 0.77 19.41
C THR A 122 -2.17 2.28 19.61
N PHE A 123 -0.97 2.86 19.50
CA PHE A 123 -0.77 4.30 19.66
C PHE A 123 -1.53 5.13 18.60
N PHE A 124 -1.58 4.65 17.36
CA PHE A 124 -2.28 5.33 16.28
C PHE A 124 -3.74 4.93 16.10
N GLY A 125 -4.25 3.97 16.89
CA GLY A 125 -5.63 3.47 16.80
C GLY A 125 -5.92 2.75 15.48
N ILE A 126 -4.96 1.96 15.00
CA ILE A 126 -5.02 1.25 13.71
C ILE A 126 -5.31 -0.23 13.99
N GLU A 127 -6.32 -0.79 13.31
CA GLU A 127 -6.58 -2.24 13.37
C GLU A 127 -5.63 -2.97 12.42
N ILE A 128 -4.91 -3.95 12.98
CA ILE A 128 -3.92 -4.83 12.32
C ILE A 128 -4.61 -6.11 11.83
#